data_AF-A0A126PEW9-F1
#
_entry.id   AF-A0A126PEW9-F1
#
_cell.length_a   1.000
_cell.length_b   1.000
_cell.length_c   1.000
_cell.angle_alpha   90.00
_cell.angle_beta   90.00
_cell.angle_gamma   90.00
#
_symmetry.space_group_name_H-M   'P 1'
#
loop_
_entity.id
_entity.type
_entity.pdbx_description
1 polymer ?
#
loop_
_entity_poly.entity_id
_entity_poly.type
_entity_poly.pdbx_seq_one_letter_code
_entity_poly.pdbx_strand_id
1 'polypeptide(L)'
;MKKIICCLPVLFACTGALPAQAQKPLAGTAWVGMAAIPDPMEVVLQFKQDTVIMFVKGSKEVAETMRYTQKGNNQFTWQKISGGSPCDTQTPGTWAYKIKKDEVMFTPVNDPCPGRTAATLNKPFKKITWPTP
;
A
#
# COMPACT_ATOMS: atom_id res chain seq x y z
N MET A 1 -29.65 -64.94 12.53
CA MET A 1 -28.87 -64.57 11.33
C MET A 1 -27.85 -63.51 11.73
N LYS A 2 -26.63 -63.66 11.26
CA LYS A 2 -25.39 -63.02 11.72
C LYS A 2 -25.12 -61.78 10.84
N LYS A 3 -24.37 -60.79 11.38
CA LYS A 3 -23.52 -59.80 10.66
C LYS A 3 -24.26 -58.57 10.08
N ILE A 4 -23.74 -57.34 10.05
CA ILE A 4 -22.42 -56.74 10.34
C ILE A 4 -22.68 -55.26 10.68
N ILE A 5 -22.02 -54.77 11.74
CA ILE A 5 -21.86 -53.34 12.04
C ILE A 5 -20.92 -52.76 10.98
N CYS A 6 -21.43 -51.88 10.12
CA CYS A 6 -20.62 -51.20 9.11
C CYS A 6 -20.10 -49.89 9.71
N CYS A 7 -18.87 -49.93 10.25
CA CYS A 7 -18.11 -48.76 10.64
C CYS A 7 -17.81 -47.91 9.39
N LEU A 8 -18.43 -46.73 9.27
CA LEU A 8 -18.02 -45.72 8.30
C LEU A 8 -16.68 -45.11 8.76
N PRO A 9 -15.63 -45.11 7.93
CA PRO A 9 -14.39 -44.43 8.26
C PRO A 9 -14.62 -42.92 8.10
N VAL A 10 -14.49 -42.19 9.21
CA VAL A 10 -14.40 -40.73 9.23
C VAL A 10 -13.05 -40.35 8.60
N LEU A 11 -13.06 -40.10 7.29
CA LEU A 11 -11.92 -39.52 6.58
C LEU A 11 -11.80 -38.04 7.01
N PHE A 12 -10.96 -37.81 8.01
CA PHE A 12 -10.46 -36.48 8.36
C PHE A 12 -9.57 -35.99 7.20
N ALA A 13 -10.17 -35.39 6.19
CA ALA A 13 -9.43 -34.67 5.16
C ALA A 13 -8.87 -33.39 5.79
N CYS A 14 -7.62 -33.45 6.27
CA CYS A 14 -6.83 -32.27 6.57
C CYS A 14 -6.65 -31.49 5.27
N THR A 15 -7.56 -30.56 4.99
CA THR A 15 -7.39 -29.55 3.95
C THR A 15 -6.19 -28.70 4.35
N GLY A 16 -5.04 -28.97 3.72
CA GLY A 16 -3.85 -28.17 3.90
C GLY A 16 -4.19 -26.71 3.64
N ALA A 17 -4.03 -25.86 4.65
CA ALA A 17 -4.11 -24.43 4.48
C ALA A 17 -3.00 -24.04 3.50
N LEU A 18 -3.37 -23.68 2.27
CA LEU A 18 -2.44 -23.01 1.36
C LEU A 18 -1.86 -21.82 2.13
N PRO A 19 -0.53 -21.60 2.10
CA PRO A 19 0.06 -20.45 2.77
C PRO A 19 -0.67 -19.22 2.24
N ALA A 20 -1.32 -18.49 3.14
CA ALA A 20 -2.02 -17.26 2.79
C ALA A 20 -0.98 -16.36 2.11
N GLN A 21 -1.05 -16.26 0.79
CA GLN A 21 -0.21 -15.35 0.04
C GLN A 21 -0.44 -13.98 0.65
N ALA A 22 0.60 -13.44 1.32
CA ALA A 22 0.46 -12.24 2.13
C ALA A 22 -0.24 -11.17 1.30
N GLN A 23 -1.48 -10.86 1.67
CA GLN A 23 -2.31 -9.94 0.92
C GLN A 23 -1.56 -8.61 0.89
N LYS A 24 -1.39 -8.04 -0.31
CA LYS A 24 -0.74 -6.75 -0.54
C LYS A 24 -1.83 -5.68 -0.68
N PRO A 25 -2.50 -5.23 0.40
CA PRO A 25 -3.72 -4.42 0.33
C PRO A 25 -3.60 -3.10 -0.44
N LEU A 26 -2.39 -2.55 -0.61
CA LEU A 26 -2.19 -1.35 -1.42
C LEU A 26 -2.04 -1.66 -2.93
N ALA A 27 -1.66 -2.87 -3.33
CA ALA A 27 -1.36 -3.15 -4.73
C ALA A 27 -2.61 -3.06 -5.61
N GLY A 28 -2.51 -2.34 -6.73
CA GLY A 28 -3.62 -2.12 -7.66
C GLY A 28 -4.68 -1.15 -7.14
N THR A 29 -4.35 -0.27 -6.18
CA THR A 29 -5.29 0.70 -5.61
C THR A 29 -4.86 2.14 -5.91
N ALA A 30 -5.83 3.06 -5.90
CA ALA A 30 -5.57 4.49 -5.99
C ALA A 30 -6.28 5.24 -4.87
N TRP A 31 -5.60 6.24 -4.32
CA TRP A 31 -6.05 6.99 -3.16
C TRP A 31 -5.84 8.48 -3.37
N VAL A 32 -6.89 9.29 -3.17
CA VAL A 32 -6.84 10.75 -3.27
C VAL A 32 -6.78 11.38 -1.89
N GLY A 33 -5.94 12.38 -1.71
CA GLY A 33 -5.83 13.10 -0.44
C GLY A 33 -5.00 14.36 -0.57
N MET A 34 -4.77 15.04 0.54
CA MET A 34 -3.95 16.25 0.59
C MET A 34 -2.50 15.91 0.94
N ALA A 35 -1.56 16.56 0.27
CA ALA A 35 -0.13 16.54 0.58
C ALA A 35 0.43 17.97 0.50
N ALA A 36 1.47 18.30 1.27
CA ALA A 36 2.17 19.59 1.19
C ALA A 36 3.48 19.44 0.42
N ILE A 37 3.49 19.77 -0.87
CA ILE A 37 4.64 19.53 -1.77
C ILE A 37 4.84 20.65 -2.81
N PRO A 38 5.44 21.80 -2.45
CA PRO A 38 5.66 22.32 -1.10
C PRO A 38 4.38 22.92 -0.49
N ASP A 39 3.46 23.41 -1.33
CA ASP A 39 2.17 23.93 -0.91
C ASP A 39 1.14 22.79 -0.76
N PRO A 40 0.13 22.95 0.12
CA PRO A 40 -0.97 21.99 0.23
C PRO A 40 -1.74 21.84 -1.08
N MET A 41 -1.75 20.64 -1.64
CA MET A 41 -2.48 20.31 -2.86
C MET A 41 -3.09 18.91 -2.79
N GLU A 42 -4.11 18.68 -3.62
CA GLU A 42 -4.74 17.37 -3.74
C GLU A 42 -3.92 16.49 -4.69
N VAL A 43 -3.52 15.32 -4.20
CA VAL A 43 -2.71 14.36 -4.94
C VAL A 43 -3.42 13.02 -5.02
N VAL A 44 -3.05 12.23 -6.02
CA VAL A 44 -3.45 10.82 -6.16
C VAL A 44 -2.23 9.94 -6.00
N LEU A 45 -2.29 9.00 -5.07
CA LEU A 45 -1.31 7.91 -4.91
C LEU A 45 -1.83 6.68 -5.64
N GLN A 46 -1.27 6.37 -6.80
CA GLN A 46 -1.60 5.17 -7.58
C GLN A 46 -0.57 4.07 -7.31
N PHE A 47 -0.96 3.05 -6.57
CA PHE A 47 -0.14 1.90 -6.24
C PHE A 47 -0.27 0.81 -7.31
N LYS A 48 0.82 0.55 -8.03
CA LYS A 48 1.00 -0.62 -8.89
C LYS A 48 1.52 -1.81 -8.07
N GLN A 49 2.13 -2.80 -8.70
CA GLN A 49 2.62 -3.99 -8.01
C GLN A 49 3.81 -3.71 -7.08
N ASP A 50 4.72 -2.83 -7.51
CA ASP A 50 6.01 -2.54 -6.87
C ASP A 50 6.38 -1.04 -6.89
N THR A 51 5.54 -0.23 -7.53
CA THR A 51 5.71 1.22 -7.67
C THR A 51 4.47 1.97 -7.22
N VAL A 52 4.66 3.16 -6.66
CA VAL A 52 3.59 4.12 -6.44
C VAL A 52 3.92 5.38 -7.21
N ILE A 53 2.94 5.89 -7.94
CA ILE A 53 3.03 7.14 -8.69
C ILE A 53 2.13 8.15 -7.99
N MET A 54 2.71 9.30 -7.66
CA MET A 54 1.99 10.44 -7.11
C MET A 54 1.68 11.41 -8.23
N PHE A 55 0.39 11.69 -8.44
CA PHE A 55 -0.07 12.69 -9.40
C PHE A 55 -0.60 13.91 -8.67
N VAL A 56 -0.37 15.11 -9.22
CA VAL A 56 -1.15 16.29 -8.86
C VAL A 56 -2.55 16.11 -9.48
N LYS A 57 -3.62 16.07 -8.67
CA LYS A 57 -4.95 15.66 -9.16
C LYS A 57 -5.49 16.58 -10.26
N GLY A 58 -5.26 17.88 -10.15
CA GLY A 58 -5.74 18.89 -11.10
C GLY A 58 -5.08 18.81 -12.48
N SER A 59 -3.74 18.80 -12.52
CA SER A 59 -2.97 18.77 -13.79
C SER A 59 -2.73 17.37 -14.33
N LYS A 60 -2.89 16.34 -13.49
CA LYS A 60 -2.48 14.93 -13.76
C LYS A 60 -0.98 14.77 -14.01
N GLU A 61 -0.17 15.76 -13.70
CA GLU A 61 1.28 15.67 -13.79
C GLU A 61 1.82 14.75 -12.70
N VAL A 62 2.89 14.03 -13.02
CA VAL A 62 3.59 13.17 -12.07
C VAL A 62 4.47 14.03 -11.17
N ALA A 63 4.18 14.03 -9.87
CA ALA A 63 4.99 14.70 -8.86
C ALA A 63 6.15 13.81 -8.39
N GLU A 64 5.86 12.53 -8.14
CA GLU A 64 6.82 11.54 -7.64
C GLU A 64 6.54 10.16 -8.23
N THR A 65 7.61 9.41 -8.48
CA THR A 65 7.56 7.96 -8.70
C THR A 65 8.45 7.30 -7.67
N MET A 66 7.88 6.40 -6.88
CA MET A 66 8.57 5.69 -5.81
C MET A 66 8.50 4.19 -6.05
N ARG A 67 9.60 3.48 -5.78
CA ARG A 67 9.54 2.05 -5.50
C ARG A 67 8.93 1.86 -4.13
N TYR A 68 8.02 0.89 -4.00
CA TYR A 68 7.49 0.51 -2.71
C TYR A 68 7.50 -0.99 -2.48
N THR A 69 7.60 -1.39 -1.21
CA THR A 69 7.55 -2.79 -0.82
C THR A 69 6.74 -2.92 0.46
N GLN A 70 5.61 -3.62 0.39
CA GLN A 70 4.80 -3.91 1.57
C GLN A 70 5.53 -4.94 2.44
N LYS A 71 5.64 -4.61 3.72
CA LYS A 71 6.20 -5.44 4.79
C LYS A 71 5.05 -6.01 5.64
N GLY A 72 5.37 -6.92 6.57
CA GLY A 72 4.42 -7.30 7.62
C GLY A 72 4.02 -6.12 8.51
N ASN A 73 2.99 -6.31 9.34
CA ASN A 73 2.53 -5.33 10.34
C ASN A 73 2.03 -3.99 9.75
N ASN A 74 1.37 -4.02 8.58
CA ASN A 74 0.84 -2.84 7.90
C ASN A 74 1.88 -1.74 7.67
N GLN A 75 3.10 -2.13 7.28
CA GLN A 75 4.17 -1.22 6.92
C GLN A 75 4.57 -1.40 5.46
N PHE A 76 5.22 -0.39 4.89
CA PHE A 76 5.89 -0.48 3.61
C PHE A 76 7.12 0.43 3.60
N THR A 77 7.99 0.24 2.62
CA THR A 77 9.06 1.19 2.31
C THR A 77 8.74 2.03 1.10
N TRP A 78 9.19 3.29 1.09
CA TRP A 78 9.27 4.16 -0.07
C TRP A 78 10.70 4.49 -0.40
N GLN A 79 11.08 4.32 -1.66
CA GLN A 79 12.37 4.72 -2.19
C GLN A 79 12.13 5.50 -3.47
N LYS A 80 12.73 6.68 -3.59
CA LYS A 80 12.55 7.53 -4.76
C LYS A 80 13.14 6.87 -6.00
N ILE A 81 12.37 6.91 -7.09
CA ILE A 81 12.87 6.63 -8.45
C ILE A 81 13.09 7.96 -9.16
N SER A 82 12.08 8.84 -9.17
CA SER A 82 12.13 10.16 -9.81
C SER A 82 11.08 11.10 -9.19
N GLY A 83 11.26 12.42 -9.34
CA GLY A 83 10.34 13.43 -8.82
C GLY A 83 11.03 14.68 -8.27
N GLY A 84 10.23 15.61 -7.74
CA GLY A 84 10.70 16.94 -7.30
C GLY A 84 11.28 17.03 -5.89
N SER A 85 11.05 16.04 -5.03
CA SER A 85 11.50 16.04 -3.63
C SER A 85 13.03 16.05 -3.50
N PRO A 86 13.60 16.63 -2.43
CA PRO A 86 15.05 16.64 -2.20
C PRO A 86 15.60 15.30 -1.68
N CYS A 87 14.82 14.21 -1.74
CA CYS A 87 15.29 12.88 -1.36
C CYS A 87 16.21 12.30 -2.43
N ASP A 88 17.26 11.58 -2.02
CA ASP A 88 18.05 10.75 -2.91
C ASP A 88 17.26 9.51 -3.38
N THR A 89 17.83 8.79 -4.36
CA THR A 89 17.23 7.59 -4.97
C THR A 89 17.69 6.27 -4.34
N GLN A 90 18.49 6.31 -3.29
CA GLN A 90 19.12 5.13 -2.67
C GLN A 90 18.50 4.79 -1.31
N THR A 91 18.07 5.79 -0.55
CA THR A 91 17.69 5.65 0.85
C THR A 91 16.17 5.45 1.02
N PRO A 92 15.71 4.25 1.41
CA PRO A 92 14.30 4.00 1.67
C PRO A 92 13.84 4.58 3.01
N GLY A 93 12.61 5.07 3.06
CA GLY A 93 11.89 5.39 4.28
C GLY A 93 10.83 4.35 4.59
N THR A 94 10.62 4.01 5.85
CA THR A 94 9.56 3.08 6.30
C THR A 94 8.37 3.86 6.83
N TRP A 95 7.18 3.48 6.35
CA TRP A 95 5.90 4.07 6.70
C TRP A 95 4.92 2.97 7.10
N ALA A 96 3.99 3.32 7.98
CA ALA A 96 2.83 2.52 8.31
C ALA A 96 1.63 2.99 7.50
N TYR A 97 0.69 2.08 7.28
CA TYR A 97 -0.63 2.40 6.76
C TYR A 97 -1.73 1.80 7.63
N LYS A 98 -2.89 2.44 7.61
CA LYS A 98 -4.11 1.89 8.21
C LYS A 98 -5.28 2.11 7.26
N ILE A 99 -5.83 1.01 6.76
CA ILE A 99 -7.03 1.03 5.90
C ILE A 99 -8.26 0.81 6.76
N LYS A 100 -9.29 1.65 6.58
CA LYS A 100 -10.61 1.49 7.18
C LYS A 100 -11.66 1.84 6.14
N LYS A 101 -12.43 0.83 5.70
CA LYS A 101 -13.38 0.97 4.57
C LYS A 101 -12.65 1.54 3.33
N ASP A 102 -13.11 2.68 2.83
CA ASP A 102 -12.57 3.37 1.66
C ASP A 102 -11.60 4.51 2.03
N GLU A 103 -10.99 4.43 3.21
CA GLU A 103 -9.96 5.38 3.64
C GLU A 103 -8.65 4.68 3.99
N VAL A 104 -7.53 5.36 3.70
CA VAL A 104 -6.19 4.97 4.14
C VAL A 104 -5.49 6.14 4.81
N MET A 105 -4.84 5.87 5.94
CA MET A 105 -3.93 6.79 6.62
C MET A 105 -2.50 6.33 6.42
N PHE A 106 -1.59 7.27 6.18
CA PHE A 106 -0.15 7.01 6.11
C PHE A 106 0.56 7.71 7.26
N THR A 107 1.48 7.00 7.93
CA THR A 107 2.25 7.57 9.05
C THR A 107 3.72 7.19 8.90
N PRO A 108 4.66 8.14 8.93
CA PRO A 108 6.08 7.81 8.91
C PRO A 108 6.43 7.00 10.17
N VAL A 109 7.21 5.93 10.00
CA VAL A 109 7.72 5.10 11.11
C VAL A 109 9.19 5.40 11.34
N ASN A 110 9.99 5.27 10.29
CA ASN A 110 11.40 5.64 10.28
C ASN A 110 11.78 6.03 8.86
N ASP A 111 11.90 7.31 8.61
CA ASP A 111 12.20 7.84 7.29
C ASP A 111 13.27 8.94 7.39
N PRO A 112 14.49 8.65 6.92
CA PRO A 112 15.61 9.58 7.06
C PRO A 112 15.54 10.74 6.06
N CYS A 113 14.60 10.77 5.11
CA CYS A 113 14.45 11.91 4.20
C CYS A 113 13.47 12.95 4.75
N PRO A 114 13.92 14.16 5.13
CA PRO A 114 13.04 15.20 5.65
C PRO A 114 12.01 15.68 4.63
N GLY A 115 12.37 15.74 3.34
CA GLY A 115 11.43 16.17 2.28
C GLY A 115 10.22 15.24 2.15
N ARG A 116 10.38 13.94 2.41
CA ARG A 116 9.30 12.96 2.33
C ARG A 116 8.42 12.97 3.58
N THR A 117 9.00 13.14 4.77
CA THR A 117 8.22 13.27 6.01
C THR A 117 7.50 14.62 6.11
N ALA A 118 8.06 15.68 5.53
CA ALA A 118 7.44 16.99 5.44
C ALA A 118 6.24 17.07 4.48
N ALA A 119 6.05 16.08 3.60
CA ALA A 119 4.93 16.06 2.65
C ALA A 119 3.52 15.94 3.31
N THR A 120 3.45 15.83 4.64
CA THR A 120 2.24 15.84 5.47
C THR A 120 1.08 14.97 4.97
N LEU A 121 1.33 13.67 4.80
CA LEU A 121 0.30 12.69 4.44
C LEU A 121 -0.54 12.21 5.64
N ASN A 122 -0.67 13.04 6.67
CA ASN A 122 -1.24 12.69 7.97
C ASN A 122 -2.76 12.83 8.05
N LYS A 123 -3.43 13.03 6.91
CA LYS A 123 -4.89 13.05 6.78
C LYS A 123 -5.37 11.82 6.00
N PRO A 124 -6.63 11.38 6.17
CA PRO A 124 -7.14 10.23 5.44
C PRO A 124 -7.18 10.51 3.94
N PHE A 125 -6.64 9.58 3.17
CA PHE A 125 -6.84 9.50 1.73
C PHE A 125 -8.05 8.64 1.44
N LYS A 126 -8.86 9.01 0.45
CA LYS A 126 -10.05 8.27 0.03
C LYS A 126 -9.77 7.41 -1.19
N LYS A 127 -10.33 6.20 -1.22
CA LYS A 127 -10.19 5.29 -2.35
C LYS A 127 -10.88 5.89 -3.57
N ILE A 128 -10.24 5.79 -4.74
CA ILE A 128 -10.80 6.24 -6.02
C ILE A 128 -10.48 5.26 -7.14
N THR A 129 -11.25 5.36 -8.23
CA THR A 129 -10.83 4.84 -9.54
C THR A 129 -10.00 5.93 -10.21
N TRP A 130 -8.74 5.62 -10.54
CA TRP A 130 -7.86 6.51 -11.29
C TRP A 130 -7.44 5.81 -12.59
N PRO A 131 -7.51 6.49 -13.75
CA PRO A 131 -7.07 5.89 -15.01
C PRO A 131 -5.63 5.40 -14.92
N THR A 132 -5.38 4.20 -15.44
CA THR A 132 -4.02 3.77 -15.69
C THR A 132 -3.47 4.60 -16.85
N PRO A 133 -2.25 5.16 -16.75
CA PRO A 133 -1.55 5.71 -17.91
C PRO A 133 -1.42 4.67 -19.02
#